data_AF-G8PCN8-F1
#
_entry.id   AF-G8PCN8-F1
#
_cell.length_a   1.000
_cell.length_b   1.000
_cell.length_c   1.000
_cell.angle_alpha   90.00
_cell.angle_beta   90.00
_cell.angle_gamma   90.00
#
_symmetry.space_group_name_H-M   'P 1'
#
loop_
_entity.id
_entity.type
_entity.pdbx_description
1 polymer ?
#
loop_
_entity_poly.entity_id
_entity_poly.type
_entity_poly.pdbx_seq_one_letter_code
_entity_poly.pdbx_strand_id
1 'polypeptide(L)'
;MTGGGIAAIIAAVALLVLVLFIGLVLVNASKTLGEINKSLSVVTRDVDLISHEAEDIMANANDLLKDVNGKVATIDPLFQAIADLSESTSDLNNATRNLAGKVTSTGKSKNTGKVATAVSVGKSAVDMYRNRKEKKTQSK
;
A
#
# COMPACT_ATOMS: atom_id res chain seq x y z
N MET A 1 -83.26 -38.46 30.17
CA MET A 1 -82.49 -37.36 29.53
C MET A 1 -82.44 -37.64 28.04
N THR A 2 -82.85 -36.71 27.19
CA THR A 2 -82.82 -36.89 25.73
C THR A 2 -81.37 -36.79 25.23
N GLY A 3 -81.00 -37.56 24.20
CA GLY A 3 -79.62 -37.57 23.66
C GLY A 3 -79.11 -36.19 23.24
N GLY A 4 -80.01 -35.27 22.86
CA GLY A 4 -79.67 -33.89 22.52
C GLY A 4 -79.10 -33.07 23.69
N GLY A 5 -79.51 -33.33 24.93
CA GLY A 5 -78.99 -32.62 26.11
C GLY A 5 -77.51 -32.96 26.38
N ILE A 6 -77.14 -34.23 26.22
CA ILE A 6 -75.76 -34.70 26.38
C ILE A 6 -74.87 -34.11 25.27
N ALA A 7 -75.37 -34.09 24.03
CA ALA A 7 -74.66 -33.48 22.90
C ALA A 7 -74.42 -31.98 23.09
N ALA A 8 -75.41 -31.25 23.62
CA ALA A 8 -75.27 -29.81 23.90
C ALA A 8 -74.19 -29.51 24.94
N ILE A 9 -74.08 -30.32 25.99
CA ILE A 9 -73.05 -30.17 27.02
C ILE A 9 -71.65 -30.41 26.44
N ILE A 10 -71.48 -31.46 25.63
CA ILE A 10 -70.19 -31.76 24.98
C ILE A 10 -69.78 -30.62 24.05
N ALA A 11 -70.71 -30.11 23.24
CA ALA A 11 -70.46 -28.98 22.34
C ALA A 11 -70.07 -27.71 23.12
N ALA A 12 -70.74 -27.41 24.23
CA ALA A 12 -70.41 -26.26 25.07
C ALA A 12 -69.00 -26.34 25.66
N VAL A 13 -68.60 -27.52 26.16
CA VAL A 13 -67.25 -27.74 26.71
C VAL A 13 -66.18 -27.63 25.61
N ALA A 14 -66.42 -28.23 24.44
CA ALA A 14 -65.49 -28.13 23.31
C ALA A 14 -65.30 -26.67 22.85
N LEU A 15 -66.39 -25.91 22.79
CA LEU A 15 -66.34 -24.49 22.42
C LEU A 15 -65.60 -23.66 23.48
N LEU A 16 -65.79 -23.94 24.76
CA LEU A 16 -65.05 -23.28 25.85
C LEU A 16 -63.54 -23.52 25.70
N VAL A 17 -63.12 -24.77 25.51
CA VAL A 17 -61.71 -25.12 25.32
C VAL A 17 -61.12 -24.42 24.08
N LEU A 18 -61.88 -24.38 22.99
CA LEU A 18 -61.47 -23.70 21.76
C LEU A 18 -61.26 -22.19 21.97
N VAL A 19 -62.16 -21.53 22.69
CA VAL A 19 -62.03 -20.10 22.99
C VAL A 19 -60.81 -19.83 23.88
N LEU A 20 -60.56 -20.66 24.89
CA LEU A 20 -59.36 -20.54 25.73
C LEU A 20 -58.07 -20.73 24.92
N PHE A 21 -58.05 -21.71 24.01
CA PHE A 21 -56.90 -21.95 23.13
C PHE A 21 -56.64 -20.75 22.20
N ILE A 22 -57.67 -20.21 21.55
CA ILE A 22 -57.54 -19.03 20.69
C ILE A 22 -57.05 -17.82 21.50
N GLY A 23 -57.57 -17.60 22.70
CA GLY A 23 -57.11 -16.53 23.57
C GLY A 23 -55.61 -16.63 23.88
N LEU A 24 -55.12 -17.83 24.18
CA LEU A 24 -53.70 -18.07 24.43
C LEU A 24 -52.85 -17.80 23.18
N VAL A 25 -53.28 -18.28 22.01
CA VAL A 25 -52.58 -18.06 20.74
C VAL A 25 -52.52 -16.58 20.38
N LEU A 26 -53.62 -15.84 20.56
CA LEU A 26 -53.66 -14.39 20.31
C LEU A 26 -52.72 -13.62 21.23
N VAL A 27 -52.68 -13.95 22.52
CA VAL A 27 -51.76 -13.32 23.47
C VAL A 27 -50.30 -13.58 23.06
N ASN A 28 -49.97 -14.80 22.66
CA ASN A 28 -48.63 -15.14 22.17
C ASN A 28 -48.31 -14.41 20.87
N ALA A 29 -49.23 -14.35 19.91
CA ALA A 29 -49.06 -13.61 18.67
C ALA A 29 -48.85 -12.11 18.94
N SER A 30 -49.60 -11.50 19.87
CA SER A 30 -49.40 -10.10 20.27
C SER A 30 -48.02 -9.85 20.88
N LYS A 31 -47.51 -10.78 21.70
CA LYS A 31 -46.14 -10.69 22.25
C LYS A 31 -45.11 -10.76 21.12
N THR A 32 -45.25 -11.73 20.21
CA THR A 32 -44.35 -11.87 19.05
C THR A 32 -44.37 -10.63 18.15
N LEU A 33 -45.54 -10.06 17.89
CA LEU A 33 -45.65 -8.80 17.13
C LEU A 33 -44.98 -7.63 17.86
N GLY A 34 -45.09 -7.58 19.19
CA GLY A 34 -44.38 -6.59 20.01
C GLY A 34 -42.86 -6.74 19.93
N GLU A 35 -42.35 -7.98 19.98
CA GLU A 35 -40.94 -8.28 19.80
C GLU A 35 -40.45 -7.94 18.38
N ILE A 36 -41.23 -8.27 17.35
CA ILE A 36 -40.92 -7.92 15.96
C ILE A 36 -40.86 -6.39 15.79
N ASN A 37 -41.81 -5.65 16.35
CA ASN A 37 -41.78 -4.18 16.31
C ASN A 37 -40.53 -3.61 16.98
N LYS A 38 -40.11 -4.19 18.12
CA LYS A 38 -38.89 -3.80 18.81
C LYS A 38 -37.65 -4.11 17.95
N SER A 39 -37.57 -5.31 17.38
CA SER A 39 -36.48 -5.71 16.48
C SER A 39 -36.41 -4.81 15.25
N LEU A 40 -37.55 -4.49 14.63
CA LEU A 40 -37.60 -3.59 13.49
C LEU A 40 -37.12 -2.18 13.88
N SER A 41 -37.51 -1.69 15.06
CA SER A 41 -37.01 -0.40 15.55
C SER A 41 -35.49 -0.40 15.77
N VAL A 42 -34.92 -1.48 16.29
CA VAL A 42 -33.46 -1.62 16.44
C VAL A 42 -32.79 -1.68 15.07
N VAL A 43 -33.28 -2.53 14.16
CA VAL A 43 -32.74 -2.62 12.79
C VAL A 43 -32.80 -1.29 12.06
N THR A 44 -33.90 -0.53 12.17
CA THR A 44 -33.99 0.81 11.56
C THR A 44 -32.95 1.77 12.16
N ARG A 45 -32.72 1.75 13.48
CA ARG A 45 -31.67 2.56 14.11
C ARG A 45 -30.28 2.14 13.64
N ASP A 46 -30.02 0.84 13.56
CA ASP A 46 -28.72 0.33 13.11
C ASP A 46 -28.45 0.70 11.65
N VAL A 47 -29.47 0.66 10.78
CA VAL A 47 -29.36 1.13 9.39
C VAL A 47 -29.08 2.62 9.34
N ASP A 48 -29.76 3.44 10.13
CA ASP A 48 -29.52 4.88 10.21
C ASP A 48 -28.09 5.21 10.66
N LEU A 49 -27.61 4.49 11.69
CA LEU A 49 -26.22 4.59 12.16
C LEU A 49 -25.21 4.13 11.11
N ILE A 50 -25.44 3.01 10.43
CA ILE A 50 -24.57 2.52 9.36
C ILE A 50 -24.55 3.50 8.19
N SER A 51 -25.69 4.08 7.82
CA SER A 51 -25.76 5.12 6.79
C SER A 51 -24.94 6.34 7.17
N HIS A 52 -25.03 6.79 8.42
CA HIS A 52 -24.25 7.92 8.91
C HIS A 52 -22.74 7.61 8.97
N GLU A 53 -22.36 6.44 9.49
CA GLU A 53 -20.96 5.99 9.50
C GLU A 53 -20.42 5.83 8.07
N ALA A 54 -21.25 5.38 7.12
CA ALA A 54 -20.89 5.31 5.71
C ALA A 54 -20.69 6.70 5.08
N GLU A 55 -21.54 7.68 5.42
CA GLU A 55 -21.33 9.09 5.04
C GLU A 55 -20.00 9.61 5.57
N ASP A 56 -19.68 9.34 6.84
CA ASP A 56 -18.40 9.70 7.45
C ASP A 56 -17.22 8.99 6.76
N ILE A 57 -17.34 7.71 6.42
CA ILE A 57 -16.32 6.99 5.63
C ILE A 57 -16.15 7.65 4.25
N MET A 58 -17.23 8.03 3.57
CA MET A 58 -17.14 8.71 2.27
C MET A 58 -16.50 10.10 2.41
N ALA A 59 -16.83 10.84 3.46
CA ALA A 59 -16.21 12.14 3.75
C ALA A 59 -14.71 12.00 4.03
N ASN A 60 -14.32 11.08 4.92
CA ASN A 60 -12.93 10.78 5.21
C ASN A 60 -12.19 10.26 3.98
N ALA A 61 -12.80 9.39 3.17
CA ALA A 61 -12.21 8.92 1.91
C ALA A 61 -12.01 10.08 0.92
N ASN A 62 -12.97 11.00 0.83
CA ASN A 62 -12.82 12.20 0.00
C ASN A 62 -11.70 13.12 0.50
N ASP A 63 -11.57 13.30 1.82
CA ASP A 63 -10.47 14.06 2.42
C ASP A 63 -9.11 13.37 2.23
N LEU A 64 -9.06 12.04 2.39
CA LEU A 64 -7.88 11.23 2.10
C LEU A 64 -7.49 11.32 0.63
N LEU A 65 -8.45 11.23 -0.29
CA LEU A 65 -8.19 11.38 -1.73
C LEU A 65 -7.67 12.78 -2.05
N LYS A 66 -8.20 13.82 -1.38
CA LYS A 66 -7.72 15.20 -1.53
C LYS A 66 -6.30 15.37 -1.01
N ASP A 67 -5.99 14.81 0.16
CA ASP A 67 -4.65 14.85 0.75
C ASP A 67 -3.64 14.05 -0.07
N VAL A 68 -4.02 12.84 -0.53
CA VAL A 68 -3.20 12.02 -1.43
C VAL A 68 -2.95 12.74 -2.75
N ASN A 69 -3.97 13.33 -3.38
CA ASN A 69 -3.80 14.09 -4.62
C ASN A 69 -2.84 15.29 -4.39
N GLY A 70 -2.97 15.99 -3.26
CA GLY A 70 -2.06 17.07 -2.87
C GLY A 70 -0.62 16.58 -2.66
N LYS A 71 -0.43 15.48 -1.93
CA LYS A 71 0.90 14.89 -1.66
C LYS A 71 1.54 14.31 -2.92
N VAL A 72 0.79 13.64 -3.79
CA VAL A 72 1.31 13.10 -5.05
C VAL A 72 1.81 14.23 -5.94
N ALA A 73 1.07 15.34 -6.06
CA ALA A 73 1.51 16.51 -6.81
C ALA A 73 2.85 17.09 -6.29
N THR A 74 3.13 16.96 -4.99
CA THR A 74 4.43 17.37 -4.42
C THR A 74 5.55 16.35 -4.62
N ILE A 75 5.22 15.10 -4.94
CA ILE A 75 6.18 14.00 -5.18
C ILE A 75 6.49 13.83 -6.67
N ASP A 76 5.67 14.36 -7.59
CA ASP A 76 5.94 14.38 -9.03
C ASP A 76 7.37 14.84 -9.41
N PRO A 77 7.93 15.91 -8.81
CA PRO A 77 9.30 16.34 -9.11
C PRO A 77 10.36 15.33 -8.62
N LEU A 78 10.04 14.56 -7.57
CA LEU A 78 10.92 13.51 -7.07
C LEU A 78 10.94 12.31 -8.03
N PHE A 79 9.79 11.94 -8.61
CA PHE A 79 9.75 10.92 -9.66
C PHE A 79 10.56 11.34 -10.89
N GLN A 80 10.47 12.61 -11.28
CA GLN A 80 11.26 13.15 -12.39
C GLN A 80 12.75 13.21 -12.06
N ALA A 81 13.12 13.65 -10.85
CA ALA A 81 14.51 13.65 -10.40
C ALA A 81 15.12 12.24 -10.33
N ILE A 82 14.33 11.22 -9.95
CA ILE A 82 14.76 9.82 -9.99
C ILE A 82 14.92 9.34 -11.43
N ALA A 83 14.05 9.76 -12.37
CA ALA A 83 14.20 9.46 -13.79
C ALA A 83 15.49 10.08 -14.36
N ASP A 84 15.75 11.36 -14.08
CA ASP A 84 16.96 12.06 -14.50
C ASP A 84 18.24 11.46 -13.86
N LEU A 85 18.15 10.98 -12.62
CA LEU A 85 19.23 10.26 -11.94
C LEU A 85 19.46 8.87 -12.54
N SER A 86 18.40 8.16 -12.94
CA SER A 86 18.47 6.89 -13.66
C SER A 86 19.17 7.08 -15.01
N GLU A 87 18.78 8.11 -15.77
CA GLU A 87 19.43 8.52 -17.02
C GLU A 87 20.91 8.85 -16.77
N SER A 88 21.20 9.67 -15.75
CA SER A 88 22.58 10.05 -15.38
C SER A 88 23.43 8.84 -14.98
N THR A 89 22.86 7.86 -14.29
CA THR A 89 23.58 6.63 -13.88
C THR A 89 23.82 5.71 -15.08
N SER A 90 22.85 5.64 -16.00
CA SER A 90 22.99 4.93 -17.28
C SER A 90 24.09 5.57 -18.13
N ASP A 91 24.09 6.89 -18.26
CA ASP A 91 25.12 7.66 -18.97
C ASP A 91 26.47 7.54 -18.31
N LEU A 92 26.54 7.56 -16.97
CA LEU A 92 27.78 7.35 -16.22
C LEU A 92 28.31 5.93 -16.42
N ASN A 93 27.45 4.91 -16.43
CA ASN A 93 27.82 3.53 -16.72
C ASN A 93 28.36 3.40 -18.16
N ASN A 94 27.69 4.02 -19.13
CA ASN A 94 28.13 4.04 -20.53
C ASN A 94 29.46 4.79 -20.70
N ALA A 95 29.62 5.96 -20.08
CA ALA A 95 30.85 6.75 -20.11
C ALA A 95 32.01 6.01 -19.44
N THR A 96 31.77 5.38 -18.27
CA THR A 96 32.77 4.57 -17.56
C THR A 96 33.18 3.36 -18.37
N ARG A 97 32.22 2.64 -18.98
CA ARG A 97 32.49 1.48 -19.82
C ARG A 97 33.21 1.85 -21.11
N ASN A 98 32.87 2.99 -21.72
CA ASN A 98 33.57 3.54 -22.88
C ASN A 98 34.99 4.02 -22.53
N LEU A 99 35.19 4.65 -21.37
CA LEU A 99 36.51 5.07 -20.89
C LEU A 99 37.40 3.88 -20.54
N ALA A 100 36.86 2.91 -19.79
CA ALA A 100 37.54 1.66 -19.49
C ALA A 100 37.86 0.89 -20.79
N GLY A 101 36.92 0.86 -21.73
CA GLY A 101 37.12 0.32 -23.07
C GLY A 101 38.25 1.02 -23.81
N LYS A 102 38.29 2.37 -23.82
CA LYS A 102 39.36 3.15 -24.45
C LYS A 102 40.70 3.00 -23.75
N VAL A 103 40.79 3.00 -22.42
CA VAL A 103 42.05 2.77 -21.68
C VAL A 103 42.57 1.35 -21.95
N THR A 104 41.70 0.35 -21.95
CA THR A 104 42.08 -1.04 -22.23
C THR A 104 42.48 -1.22 -23.70
N SER A 105 41.79 -0.53 -24.61
CA SER A 105 42.07 -0.55 -26.06
C SER A 105 43.31 0.27 -26.42
N THR A 106 43.56 1.41 -25.77
CA THR A 106 44.78 2.21 -25.90
C THR A 106 45.97 1.52 -25.24
N GLY A 107 45.74 0.72 -24.18
CA GLY A 107 46.72 -0.19 -23.62
C GLY A 107 47.09 -1.38 -24.54
N LYS A 108 46.22 -1.72 -25.52
CA LYS A 108 46.45 -2.84 -26.45
C LYS A 108 46.65 -2.45 -27.93
N SER A 109 46.31 -1.23 -28.35
CA SER A 109 46.30 -0.82 -29.76
C SER A 109 47.33 0.29 -30.04
N LYS A 110 48.47 -0.14 -30.57
CA LYS A 110 49.20 0.51 -31.66
C LYS A 110 49.63 1.99 -31.49
N ASN A 111 50.27 2.36 -30.39
CA ASN A 111 51.22 3.50 -30.43
C ASN A 111 52.42 3.36 -29.47
N THR A 112 52.88 2.13 -29.26
CA THR A 112 54.07 1.77 -28.45
C THR A 112 55.34 2.53 -28.86
N GLY A 113 55.43 3.09 -30.07
CA GLY A 113 56.63 3.85 -30.50
C GLY A 113 56.78 5.24 -29.88
N LYS A 114 55.67 5.96 -29.61
CA LYS A 114 55.71 7.36 -29.12
C LYS A 114 55.46 7.49 -27.61
N VAL A 115 54.70 6.56 -27.03
CA VAL A 115 54.44 6.56 -25.58
C VAL A 115 55.61 5.95 -24.81
N ALA A 116 56.26 4.90 -25.34
CA ALA A 116 57.46 4.33 -24.70
C ALA A 116 58.64 5.31 -24.66
N THR A 117 58.75 6.19 -25.65
CA THR A 117 59.73 7.28 -25.63
C THR A 117 59.36 8.32 -24.58
N ALA A 118 58.13 8.84 -24.53
CA ALA A 118 57.73 9.84 -23.52
C ALA A 118 57.87 9.35 -22.07
N VAL A 119 57.47 8.11 -21.78
CA VAL A 119 57.58 7.53 -20.43
C VAL A 119 59.03 7.25 -20.04
N SER A 120 59.89 6.83 -20.98
CA SER A 120 61.31 6.60 -20.69
C SER A 120 62.09 7.90 -20.47
N VAL A 121 61.80 8.98 -21.20
CA VAL A 121 62.43 10.29 -20.97
C VAL A 121 62.00 10.87 -19.61
N GLY A 122 60.71 10.73 -19.26
CA GLY A 122 60.19 11.16 -17.96
C GLY A 122 60.82 10.41 -16.78
N LYS A 123 60.94 9.07 -16.88
CA LYS A 123 61.64 8.28 -15.86
C LYS A 123 63.12 8.66 -15.73
N SER A 124 63.85 8.82 -16.83
CA SER A 124 65.26 9.23 -16.79
C SER A 124 65.48 10.62 -16.18
N ALA A 125 64.59 11.58 -16.43
CA ALA A 125 64.67 12.92 -15.83
C ALA A 125 64.41 12.87 -14.31
N VAL A 126 63.45 12.06 -13.87
CA VAL A 126 63.13 11.86 -12.45
C VAL A 126 64.31 11.16 -11.73
N ASP A 127 64.87 10.10 -12.31
CA ASP A 127 66.00 9.38 -11.72
C ASP A 127 67.27 10.24 -11.67
N MET A 128 67.53 11.08 -12.68
CA MET A 128 68.67 12.02 -12.65
C MET A 128 68.52 13.09 -11.56
N TYR A 129 67.29 13.59 -11.33
CA TYR A 129 67.03 14.54 -10.24
C TYR A 129 67.13 13.88 -8.86
N ARG A 130 66.69 12.63 -8.76
CA ARG A 130 66.72 11.85 -7.52
C ARG A 130 68.15 11.49 -7.12
N ASN A 131 69.00 11.06 -8.06
CA ASN A 131 70.43 10.81 -7.81
C ASN A 131 71.22 12.07 -7.42
N ARG A 132 70.80 13.28 -7.88
CA ARG A 132 71.40 14.54 -7.42
C ARG A 132 70.98 14.93 -6.01
N LYS A 133 69.79 14.51 -5.55
CA LYS A 133 69.37 14.70 -4.16
C LYS A 133 70.07 13.74 -3.21
N GLU A 134 70.29 12.48 -3.60
CA GLU A 134 70.99 11.51 -2.75
C GLU A 134 72.47 11.88 -2.53
N LYS A 135 73.15 12.47 -3.52
CA LYS A 135 74.55 12.93 -3.35
C LYS A 135 74.72 14.16 -2.44
N LYS A 136 73.65 14.89 -2.07
CA LYS A 136 73.73 16.00 -1.10
C LYS A 136 73.51 15.57 0.35
N THR A 137 73.08 14.33 0.60
CA THR A 137 72.83 13.82 1.96
C THR A 137 74.02 13.03 2.53
N GLN A 138 75.01 12.65 1.70
CA GLN A 138 76.24 11.95 2.15
C GLN A 138 77.49 12.85 2.30
N SER A 139 77.32 14.17 2.30
CA SER A 139 78.40 15.11 2.69
C SER A 139 77.89 16.04 3.78
N LYS A 140 77.58 15.47 4.95
CA LYS A 140 77.52 16.19 6.22
C LYS A 140 78.02 15.28 7.32
#